data_AF-A0A2E9F021-F1
#
_entry.id   AF-A0A2E9F021-F1
#
_cell.length_a   1.000
_cell.length_b   1.000
_cell.length_c   1.000
_cell.angle_alpha   90.00
_cell.angle_beta   90.00
_cell.angle_gamma   90.00
#
_symmetry.space_group_name_H-M   'P 1'
#
loop_
_entity.id
_entity.type
_entity.pdbx_description
1 polymer ?
#
loop_
_entity_poly.entity_id
_entity_poly.type
_entity_poly.pdbx_seq_one_letter_code
_entity_poly.pdbx_strand_id
1 'polypeptide(L)'
;MFADDGSFSVVDADRFYQVAGSLGDKGRAIEILSEAVTAENCESGGPGCVDELVVLRGNGAPLTDITAGILGALGAVSALVQRNASGQGQKVDTSLFEAGIVHTYWQSAICMATGVSPGPMGSAHPLNAPYQTFRTRDGWINVGAANQRNWERLLEVLGVPEMGSDPRFEDNHGRMDN
;
A
#
# COMPACT_ATOMS: atom_id res chain seq x y z
N MET A 1 18.64 -17.44 25.91
CA MET A 1 20.10 -17.21 25.94
C MET A 1 20.69 -18.14 24.88
N PHE A 2 20.84 -17.65 23.65
CA PHE A 2 21.42 -18.40 22.54
C PHE A 2 22.88 -17.95 22.39
N ALA A 3 23.80 -18.91 22.32
CA ALA A 3 25.24 -18.66 22.31
C ALA A 3 25.69 -18.09 20.95
N ASP A 4 26.53 -17.07 21.02
CA ASP A 4 27.05 -16.25 19.94
C ASP A 4 28.43 -16.79 19.53
N ASP A 5 28.48 -17.70 18.55
CA ASP A 5 29.72 -18.24 18.00
C ASP A 5 30.15 -17.56 16.68
N GLY A 6 29.54 -16.40 16.36
CA GLY A 6 29.91 -15.56 15.22
C GLY A 6 29.63 -16.16 13.83
N SER A 7 29.01 -17.35 13.77
CA SER A 7 28.85 -18.09 12.52
C SER A 7 27.45 -18.01 11.88
N PHE A 8 26.44 -17.51 12.62
CA PHE A 8 25.04 -17.52 12.19
C PHE A 8 24.43 -16.11 12.02
N SER A 9 23.72 -15.93 10.91
CA SER A 9 22.73 -14.86 10.76
C SER A 9 21.40 -15.37 11.30
N VAL A 10 21.06 -14.99 12.53
CA VAL A 10 19.73 -15.25 13.11
C VAL A 10 18.78 -14.21 12.53
N VAL A 11 17.67 -14.65 11.94
CA VAL A 11 16.53 -13.79 11.59
C VAL A 11 15.52 -13.88 12.73
N ASP A 12 15.31 -12.77 13.44
CA ASP A 12 14.37 -12.67 14.56
C ASP A 12 13.15 -11.85 14.13
N ALA A 13 11.97 -12.47 14.14
CA ALA A 13 10.69 -11.85 13.75
C ALA A 13 9.82 -11.45 14.97
N ASP A 14 10.26 -11.74 16.20
CA ASP A 14 9.43 -11.60 17.41
C ASP A 14 9.26 -10.16 17.89
N ARG A 15 9.87 -9.18 17.22
CA ARG A 15 9.79 -7.76 17.62
C ARG A 15 8.37 -7.19 17.51
N PHE A 16 7.49 -7.83 16.76
CA PHE A 16 6.08 -7.44 16.68
C PHE A 16 5.38 -7.47 18.04
N TYR A 17 5.53 -8.55 18.82
CA TYR A 17 4.83 -8.69 20.10
C TYR A 17 5.39 -7.76 21.19
N GLN A 18 6.70 -7.48 21.17
CA GLN A 18 7.31 -6.59 22.16
C GLN A 18 6.97 -5.12 21.91
N VAL A 19 6.88 -4.70 20.64
CA VAL A 19 6.47 -3.34 20.29
C VAL A 19 4.96 -3.18 20.49
N ALA A 20 4.13 -4.14 20.07
CA ALA A 20 2.68 -4.13 20.29
C ALA A 20 2.29 -4.05 21.79
N GLY A 21 3.02 -4.76 22.67
CA GLY A 21 2.80 -4.67 24.13
C GLY A 21 3.10 -3.30 24.73
N SER A 22 4.01 -2.52 24.15
CA SER A 22 4.34 -1.14 24.58
C SER A 22 3.42 -0.06 24.01
N LEU A 23 2.60 -0.44 23.01
CA LEU A 23 1.85 0.48 22.17
C LEU A 23 0.41 0.72 22.65
N GLY A 24 -0.13 -0.09 23.58
CA GLY A 24 -1.47 0.08 24.12
C GLY A 24 -2.52 0.23 23.02
N ASP A 25 -3.34 1.30 23.08
CA ASP A 25 -4.38 1.66 22.10
C ASP A 25 -3.83 1.91 20.66
N LYS A 26 -2.51 1.90 20.44
CA LYS A 26 -1.88 1.99 19.11
C LYS A 26 -1.81 0.65 18.37
N GLY A 27 -2.19 -0.49 18.99
CA GLY A 27 -2.53 -1.71 18.24
C GLY A 27 -3.66 -1.46 17.24
N ARG A 28 -4.55 -0.51 17.57
CA ARG A 28 -5.58 0.03 16.69
C ARG A 28 -5.01 0.79 15.49
N ALA A 29 -3.76 1.29 15.56
CA ALA A 29 -3.12 1.92 14.40
C ALA A 29 -2.80 0.89 13.31
N ILE A 30 -2.55 -0.38 13.67
CA ILE A 30 -2.35 -1.47 12.71
C ILE A 30 -3.68 -1.95 12.13
N GLU A 31 -4.75 -1.98 12.94
CA GLU A 31 -6.12 -2.10 12.41
C GLU A 31 -6.46 -0.93 11.50
N ILE A 32 -6.04 0.30 11.81
CA ILE A 32 -6.19 1.48 10.94
C ILE A 32 -5.33 1.35 9.67
N LEU A 33 -4.16 0.70 9.70
CA LEU A 33 -3.38 0.41 8.48
C LEU A 33 -4.05 -0.68 7.63
N SER A 34 -4.61 -1.71 8.27
CA SER A 34 -5.48 -2.69 7.63
C SER A 34 -6.71 -2.00 7.04
N GLU A 35 -7.39 -1.13 7.77
CA GLU A 35 -8.56 -0.37 7.33
C GLU A 35 -8.20 0.69 6.30
N ALA A 36 -7.01 1.30 6.32
CA ALA A 36 -6.56 2.29 5.34
C ALA A 36 -6.21 1.62 4.00
N VAL A 37 -5.64 0.42 4.03
CA VAL A 37 -5.46 -0.42 2.82
C VAL A 37 -6.79 -1.06 2.40
N THR A 38 -7.68 -1.38 3.34
CA THR A 38 -9.03 -1.95 3.04
C THR A 38 -9.98 -0.86 2.53
N ALA A 39 -9.78 0.40 2.92
CA ALA A 39 -10.51 1.56 2.43
C ALA A 39 -10.19 1.88 0.97
N GLU A 40 -9.13 1.31 0.40
CA GLU A 40 -8.96 1.31 -1.06
C GLU A 40 -10.06 0.50 -1.78
N ASN A 41 -10.83 -0.33 -1.06
CA ASN A 41 -11.81 -1.27 -1.65
C ASN A 41 -13.25 -1.15 -1.11
N CYS A 42 -13.57 -0.15 -0.28
CA CYS A 42 -14.87 -0.06 0.38
C CYS A 42 -15.64 1.19 -0.04
N GLU A 43 -16.55 1.05 -1.02
CA GLU A 43 -17.64 2.01 -1.23
C GLU A 43 -18.99 1.37 -0.90
N SER A 44 -19.76 2.08 -0.07
CA SER A 44 -21.22 2.04 0.09
C SER A 44 -21.85 1.03 1.07
N GLY A 45 -22.26 1.56 2.23
CA GLY A 45 -23.26 0.95 3.12
C GLY A 45 -24.69 1.14 2.60
N GLY A 46 -25.03 0.54 1.46
CA GLY A 46 -26.40 0.52 0.91
C GLY A 46 -27.10 -0.83 1.12
N PRO A 47 -28.39 -0.87 1.52
CA PRO A 47 -29.15 -2.11 1.67
C PRO A 47 -29.50 -2.66 0.29
N GLY A 48 -28.82 -3.74 -0.11
CA GLY A 48 -28.92 -4.33 -1.44
C GLY A 48 -27.61 -4.90 -1.98
N CYS A 49 -26.56 -4.98 -1.16
CA CYS A 49 -25.31 -5.69 -1.44
C CYS A 49 -25.66 -7.16 -1.70
N VAL A 50 -25.82 -7.51 -2.97
CA VAL A 50 -25.98 -8.90 -3.41
C VAL A 50 -24.71 -9.65 -3.02
N ASP A 51 -24.94 -10.74 -2.30
CA ASP A 51 -23.96 -11.79 -2.04
C ASP A 51 -23.19 -12.12 -3.33
N GLU A 52 -21.90 -12.45 -3.17
CA GLU A 52 -21.01 -12.97 -4.21
C GLU A 52 -20.30 -11.93 -5.10
N LEU A 53 -19.51 -11.04 -4.48
CA LEU A 53 -18.38 -10.41 -5.17
C LEU A 53 -17.09 -10.58 -4.32
N VAL A 54 -16.21 -11.43 -4.84
CA VAL A 54 -14.86 -11.76 -4.34
C VAL A 54 -13.93 -10.57 -4.55
N VAL A 55 -14.18 -9.47 -3.86
CA VAL A 55 -13.25 -8.33 -3.80
C VAL A 55 -13.15 -7.87 -2.35
N LEU A 56 -12.19 -8.49 -1.65
CA LEU A 56 -11.44 -7.88 -0.54
C LEU A 56 -12.24 -7.36 0.66
N ARG A 57 -13.11 -8.19 1.25
CA ARG A 57 -13.37 -8.05 2.70
C ARG A 57 -12.09 -8.44 3.46
N GLY A 58 -11.26 -7.44 3.74
CA GLY A 58 -9.92 -7.61 4.29
C GLY A 58 -8.95 -8.14 3.24
N ASN A 59 -7.69 -7.70 3.26
CA ASN A 59 -6.65 -8.38 2.49
C ASN A 59 -6.65 -9.87 2.86
N GLY A 60 -7.18 -10.74 1.99
CA GLY A 60 -7.16 -12.19 2.22
C GLY A 60 -5.74 -12.76 2.22
N ALA A 61 -4.77 -12.00 1.72
CA ALA A 61 -3.35 -12.30 1.79
C ALA A 61 -2.70 -11.62 3.00
N PRO A 62 -1.86 -12.34 3.77
CA PRO A 62 -1.16 -11.77 4.92
C PRO A 62 0.02 -10.89 4.45
N LEU A 63 -0.28 -9.68 3.96
CA LEU A 63 0.70 -8.79 3.33
C LEU A 63 1.87 -8.43 4.25
N THR A 64 1.60 -8.22 5.54
CA THR A 64 2.64 -7.95 6.55
C THR A 64 3.57 -9.13 6.73
N ASP A 65 3.05 -10.35 6.76
CA ASP A 65 3.84 -11.57 6.94
C ASP A 65 4.71 -11.84 5.73
N ILE A 66 4.13 -11.73 4.53
CA ILE A 66 4.85 -11.89 3.26
C ILE A 66 5.99 -10.86 3.17
N THR A 67 5.68 -9.60 3.48
CA THR A 67 6.64 -8.50 3.36
C THR A 67 7.74 -8.61 4.41
N ALA A 68 7.42 -8.95 5.66
CA ALA A 68 8.41 -9.18 6.70
C ALA A 68 9.33 -10.36 6.35
N GLY A 69 8.78 -11.42 5.75
CA GLY A 69 9.55 -12.55 5.22
C GLY A 69 10.52 -12.14 4.11
N ILE A 70 10.07 -11.32 3.15
CA ILE A 70 10.91 -10.77 2.08
C ILE A 70 12.03 -9.89 2.65
N LEU A 71 11.71 -8.99 3.58
CA LEU A 71 12.70 -8.11 4.23
C LEU A 71 13.73 -8.92 5.03
N GLY A 72 13.28 -9.93 5.79
CA GLY A 72 14.15 -10.83 6.53
C GLY A 72 15.07 -11.65 5.62
N ALA A 73 14.55 -12.18 4.51
CA ALA A 73 15.34 -12.89 3.52
C ALA A 73 16.39 -11.98 2.86
N LEU A 74 16.01 -10.76 2.48
CA LEU A 74 16.94 -9.77 1.92
C LEU A 74 18.03 -9.38 2.94
N GLY A 75 17.66 -9.21 4.21
CA GLY A 75 18.59 -8.96 5.31
C GLY A 75 19.57 -10.11 5.50
N ALA A 76 19.10 -11.36 5.45
CA ALA A 76 19.95 -12.55 5.55
C ALA A 76 20.93 -12.64 4.36
N VAL A 77 20.47 -12.44 3.14
CA VAL A 77 21.35 -12.43 1.94
C VAL A 77 22.40 -11.31 2.06
N SER A 78 22.00 -10.13 2.53
CA SER A 78 22.91 -9.00 2.74
C SER A 78 23.97 -9.31 3.81
N ALA A 79 23.58 -9.96 4.91
CA ALA A 79 24.49 -10.42 5.95
C ALA A 79 25.49 -11.48 5.44
N LEU A 80 25.05 -12.40 4.58
CA LEU A 80 25.93 -13.37 3.93
C LEU A 80 26.97 -12.70 3.02
N VAL A 81 26.56 -11.69 2.25
CA VAL A 81 27.47 -10.91 1.39
C VAL A 81 28.50 -10.18 2.26
N GLN A 82 28.07 -9.53 3.35
CA GLN A 82 28.97 -8.87 4.29
C GLN A 82 29.96 -9.87 4.91
N ARG A 83 29.48 -11.04 5.36
CA ARG A 83 30.33 -12.06 5.98
C ARG A 83 31.40 -12.55 5.02
N ASN A 84 31.09 -12.71 3.75
CA ASN A 84 32.08 -13.12 2.75
C ASN A 84 33.19 -12.07 2.57
N ALA A 85 32.91 -10.80 2.80
CA ALA A 85 33.90 -9.73 2.73
C ALA A 85 34.65 -9.52 4.05
N SER A 86 33.97 -9.65 5.20
CA SER A 86 34.48 -9.27 6.52
C SER A 86 34.97 -10.44 7.38
N GLY A 87 34.50 -11.66 7.08
CA GLY A 87 34.66 -12.85 7.92
C GLY A 87 33.72 -12.91 9.13
N GLN A 88 32.86 -11.90 9.35
CA GLN A 88 32.02 -11.78 10.55
C GLN A 88 30.53 -11.95 10.21
N GLY A 89 29.81 -12.73 11.02
CA GLY A 89 28.35 -12.78 10.95
C GLY A 89 27.71 -11.53 11.57
N GLN A 90 26.40 -11.37 11.36
CA GLN A 90 25.59 -10.34 12.01
C GLN A 90 24.17 -10.85 12.24
N LYS A 91 23.52 -10.36 13.32
CA LYS A 91 22.10 -10.57 13.56
C LYS A 91 21.27 -9.80 12.53
N VAL A 92 20.20 -10.41 12.04
CA VAL A 92 19.20 -9.78 11.18
C VAL A 92 17.87 -9.82 11.93
N ASP A 93 17.13 -8.72 11.96
CA ASP A 93 15.78 -8.68 12.49
C ASP A 93 14.81 -8.14 11.44
N THR A 94 13.55 -8.55 11.56
CA THR A 94 12.44 -8.05 10.75
C THR A 94 11.23 -7.83 11.64
N SER A 95 10.31 -6.99 11.19
CA SER A 95 9.14 -6.59 11.96
C SER A 95 7.90 -6.59 11.09
N LEU A 96 6.84 -7.26 11.54
CA LEU A 96 5.53 -7.20 10.90
C LEU A 96 4.97 -5.77 10.89
N PHE A 97 5.33 -4.95 11.89
CA PHE A 97 4.93 -3.55 11.95
C PHE A 97 5.65 -2.70 10.90
N GLU A 98 6.98 -2.82 10.80
CA GLU A 98 7.75 -2.09 9.79
C GLU A 98 7.37 -2.55 8.38
N ALA A 99 7.13 -3.86 8.20
CA ALA A 99 6.59 -4.42 6.97
C ALA A 99 5.21 -3.84 6.60
N GLY A 100 4.36 -3.56 7.59
CA GLY A 100 3.08 -2.86 7.39
C GLY A 100 3.27 -1.41 6.92
N ILE A 101 4.21 -0.68 7.52
CA ILE A 101 4.50 0.71 7.16
C ILE A 101 4.92 0.84 5.69
N VAL A 102 5.67 -0.14 5.15
CA VAL A 102 6.11 -0.16 3.74
C VAL A 102 4.93 -0.02 2.78
N HIS A 103 3.77 -0.62 3.09
CA HIS A 103 2.57 -0.56 2.24
C HIS A 103 1.86 0.79 2.28
N THR A 104 2.18 1.64 3.27
CA THR A 104 1.52 2.94 3.46
C THR A 104 2.41 4.11 3.09
N TYR A 105 3.37 3.90 2.19
CA TYR A 105 4.38 4.91 1.89
C TYR A 105 3.79 6.22 1.36
N TRP A 106 2.75 6.17 0.52
CA TRP A 106 2.06 7.37 0.02
C TRP A 106 1.35 8.12 1.15
N GLN A 107 0.57 7.40 1.95
CA GLN A 107 -0.20 7.94 3.06
C GLN A 107 0.74 8.54 4.11
N SER A 108 1.84 7.84 4.42
CA SER A 108 2.89 8.31 5.30
C SER A 108 3.54 9.58 4.76
N ALA A 109 3.87 9.63 3.46
CA ALA A 109 4.46 10.79 2.83
C ALA A 109 3.53 12.00 2.88
N ILE A 110 2.24 11.82 2.56
CA ILE A 110 1.22 12.88 2.63
C ILE A 110 1.09 13.40 4.05
N CYS A 111 0.98 12.51 5.03
CA CYS A 111 0.89 12.87 6.45
C CYS A 111 2.12 13.62 6.93
N MET A 112 3.32 13.17 6.58
CA MET A 112 4.57 13.85 6.94
C MET A 112 4.72 15.21 6.25
N ALA A 113 4.25 15.35 5.02
CA ALA A 113 4.36 16.61 4.26
C ALA A 113 3.33 17.66 4.72
N THR A 114 2.13 17.24 5.08
CA THR A 114 0.99 18.14 5.36
C THR A 114 0.64 18.27 6.84
N GLY A 115 1.11 17.33 7.67
CA GLY A 115 0.66 17.18 9.06
C GLY A 115 -0.74 16.61 9.20
N VAL A 116 -1.40 16.23 8.10
CA VAL A 116 -2.78 15.72 8.06
C VAL A 116 -2.78 14.28 7.59
N SER A 117 -3.37 13.39 8.38
CA SER A 117 -3.57 12.00 7.95
C SER A 117 -4.55 11.95 6.78
N PRO A 118 -4.20 11.34 5.64
CA PRO A 118 -5.13 11.20 4.52
C PRO A 118 -6.30 10.30 4.91
N GLY A 119 -7.47 10.61 4.37
CA GLY A 119 -8.69 9.83 4.54
C GLY A 119 -8.80 8.68 3.53
N PRO A 120 -9.85 7.85 3.64
CA PRO A 120 -10.15 6.81 2.67
C PRO A 120 -10.45 7.42 1.29
N MET A 121 -9.84 6.87 0.22
CA MET A 121 -10.00 7.37 -1.16
C MET A 121 -10.62 6.35 -2.12
N GLY A 122 -11.02 5.17 -1.62
CA GLY A 122 -11.40 4.06 -2.50
C GLY A 122 -10.26 3.68 -3.43
N SER A 123 -10.59 3.23 -4.63
CA SER A 123 -9.59 2.79 -5.62
C SER A 123 -8.79 3.92 -6.28
N ALA A 124 -9.04 5.18 -5.91
CA ALA A 124 -8.45 6.33 -6.56
C ALA A 124 -6.99 6.56 -6.16
N HIS A 125 -6.15 6.88 -7.14
CA HIS A 125 -4.76 7.22 -6.91
C HIS A 125 -4.65 8.61 -6.24
N PRO A 126 -3.80 8.77 -5.20
CA PRO A 126 -3.75 10.01 -4.41
C PRO A 126 -3.25 11.23 -5.18
N LEU A 127 -2.61 11.04 -6.34
CA LEU A 127 -1.95 12.10 -7.10
C LEU A 127 -2.38 12.24 -8.56
N ASN A 128 -3.18 11.30 -9.09
CA ASN A 128 -3.46 11.27 -10.53
C ASN A 128 -4.92 10.94 -10.80
N ALA A 129 -5.53 11.68 -11.72
CA ALA A 129 -6.89 11.43 -12.17
C ALA A 129 -7.02 11.49 -13.70
N PRO A 130 -7.87 10.63 -14.31
CA PRO A 130 -8.49 9.46 -13.69
C PRO A 130 -7.46 8.33 -13.51
N TYR A 131 -7.33 7.83 -12.29
CA TYR A 131 -6.60 6.60 -11.99
C TYR A 131 -7.33 5.86 -10.88
N GLN A 132 -8.34 5.10 -11.26
CA GLN A 132 -9.24 4.41 -10.32
C GLN A 132 -10.02 3.28 -10.99
N THR A 133 -10.77 2.54 -10.20
CA THR A 133 -11.73 1.55 -10.69
C THR A 133 -13.06 2.21 -11.08
N PHE A 134 -13.57 1.85 -12.25
CA PHE A 134 -14.88 2.26 -12.76
C PHE A 134 -15.77 1.05 -12.97
N ARG A 135 -17.06 1.21 -12.66
CA ARG A 135 -18.08 0.18 -12.90
C ARG A 135 -18.45 0.13 -14.38
N THR A 136 -18.51 -1.06 -14.94
CA THR A 136 -19.04 -1.32 -16.28
C THR A 136 -20.38 -2.06 -16.18
N ARG A 137 -20.98 -2.36 -17.33
CA ARG A 137 -22.24 -3.13 -17.41
C ARG A 137 -22.12 -4.53 -16.82
N ASP A 138 -20.97 -5.17 -16.98
CA ASP A 138 -20.72 -6.59 -16.68
C ASP A 138 -19.60 -6.82 -15.66
N GLY A 139 -19.05 -5.75 -15.07
CA GLY A 139 -18.02 -5.87 -14.05
C GLY A 139 -17.39 -4.54 -13.70
N TRP A 140 -16.09 -4.60 -13.43
CA TRP A 140 -15.28 -3.47 -13.01
C TRP A 140 -13.99 -3.44 -13.84
N ILE A 141 -13.51 -2.24 -14.15
CA ILE A 141 -12.24 -2.04 -14.84
C ILE A 141 -11.42 -0.99 -14.09
N ASN A 142 -10.11 -1.14 -14.08
CA ASN A 142 -9.19 -0.07 -13.67
C ASN A 142 -8.81 0.78 -14.87
N VAL A 143 -9.00 2.08 -14.76
CA VAL A 143 -8.61 3.06 -15.79
C VAL A 143 -7.52 3.91 -15.20
N GLY A 144 -6.37 3.96 -15.88
CA GLY A 144 -5.20 4.73 -15.47
C GLY A 144 -4.72 5.68 -16.57
N ALA A 145 -5.16 6.93 -16.52
CA ALA A 145 -4.68 8.02 -17.36
C ALA A 145 -3.65 8.87 -16.59
N ALA A 146 -2.57 8.24 -16.15
CA ALA A 146 -1.57 8.83 -15.25
C ALA A 146 -0.78 10.04 -15.81
N ASN A 147 -0.97 10.40 -17.08
CA ASN A 147 -0.32 11.54 -17.70
C ASN A 147 -1.20 12.09 -18.84
N GLN A 148 -0.88 13.29 -19.30
CA GLN A 148 -1.69 14.01 -20.30
C GLN A 148 -1.89 13.22 -21.59
N ARG A 149 -0.84 12.55 -22.08
CA ARG A 149 -0.92 11.73 -23.30
C ARG A 149 -1.89 10.55 -23.14
N ASN A 150 -1.88 9.90 -21.97
CA ASN A 150 -2.80 8.80 -21.69
C ASN A 150 -4.23 9.31 -21.48
N TRP A 151 -4.40 10.50 -20.92
CA TRP A 151 -5.69 11.17 -20.80
C TRP A 151 -6.31 11.48 -22.17
N GLU A 152 -5.57 12.14 -23.06
CA GLU A 152 -6.05 12.45 -24.42
C GLU A 152 -6.44 11.18 -25.19
N ARG A 153 -5.62 10.13 -25.11
CA ARG A 153 -5.93 8.82 -25.70
C ARG A 153 -7.16 8.16 -25.08
N LEU A 154 -7.35 8.30 -23.77
CA LEU A 154 -8.54 7.79 -23.10
C LEU A 154 -9.79 8.48 -23.65
N LEU A 155 -9.74 9.81 -23.82
CA LEU A 155 -10.85 10.57 -24.40
C LEU A 155 -11.17 10.17 -25.84
N GLU A 156 -10.15 9.92 -26.66
CA GLU A 156 -10.33 9.39 -28.02
C GLU A 156 -11.06 8.04 -28.02
N VAL A 157 -10.65 7.12 -27.14
CA VAL A 157 -11.27 5.79 -27.01
C VAL A 157 -12.71 5.87 -26.49
N LEU A 158 -12.98 6.80 -25.57
CA LEU A 158 -14.31 7.05 -25.03
C LEU A 158 -15.21 7.84 -25.99
N GLY A 159 -14.66 8.38 -27.09
CA GLY A 159 -15.40 9.17 -28.06
C GLY A 159 -15.80 10.56 -27.57
N VAL A 160 -15.06 11.12 -26.61
CA VAL A 160 -15.30 12.44 -26.00
C VAL A 160 -14.04 13.34 -26.01
N PRO A 161 -13.36 13.51 -27.15
CA PRO A 161 -12.13 14.32 -27.23
C PRO A 161 -12.32 15.77 -26.76
N GLU A 162 -13.53 16.32 -26.86
CA GLU A 162 -13.87 17.67 -26.42
C GLU A 162 -13.69 17.91 -24.91
N MET A 163 -13.78 16.85 -24.09
CA MET A 163 -13.51 16.94 -22.65
C MET A 163 -12.07 17.39 -22.35
N GLY A 164 -11.13 17.13 -23.26
CA GLY A 164 -9.74 17.53 -23.08
C GLY A 164 -9.53 19.04 -23.17
N SER A 165 -10.49 19.77 -23.75
CA SER A 165 -10.50 21.23 -23.83
C SER A 165 -11.38 21.89 -22.75
N ASP A 166 -12.05 21.10 -21.90
CA ASP A 166 -12.78 21.64 -20.76
C ASP A 166 -11.75 22.13 -19.71
N PRO A 167 -11.79 23.40 -19.28
CA PRO A 167 -10.85 23.93 -18.28
C PRO A 167 -10.82 23.13 -16.97
N ARG A 168 -11.90 22.38 -16.65
CA ARG A 168 -11.93 21.50 -15.47
C ARG A 168 -11.07 20.26 -15.62
N PHE A 169 -10.78 19.82 -16.84
CA PHE A 169 -10.07 18.55 -17.10
C PHE A 169 -8.78 18.72 -17.92
N GLU A 170 -8.42 19.96 -18.23
CA GLU A 170 -7.27 20.34 -19.06
C GLU A 170 -5.96 19.72 -18.53
N ASP A 171 -5.72 19.83 -17.22
CA ASP A 171 -4.56 19.27 -16.55
C ASP A 171 -4.93 18.30 -15.41
N ASN A 172 -3.92 17.65 -14.83
CA ASN A 172 -4.14 16.69 -13.76
C ASN A 172 -4.71 17.32 -12.50
N HIS A 173 -4.36 18.58 -12.19
CA HIS A 173 -4.87 19.25 -11.00
C HIS A 173 -6.37 19.48 -11.13
N GLY A 174 -6.82 20.01 -12.26
CA GLY A 174 -8.24 20.17 -12.56
C GLY A 174 -9.00 18.85 -12.47
N ARG A 175 -8.44 17.77 -13.03
CA ARG A 175 -9.04 16.43 -12.96
C ARG A 175 -9.09 15.82 -11.56
N MET A 176 -8.19 16.21 -10.67
CA MET A 176 -8.22 15.74 -9.28
C MET A 176 -9.28 16.50 -8.46
N ASP A 177 -9.60 17.73 -8.85
CA ASP A 177 -10.58 18.58 -8.16
C ASP A 177 -12.04 18.32 -8.59
N ASN A 178 -12.28 17.58 -9.68
CA ASN A 178 -13.59 17.41 -10.34
C ASN A 178 -13.90 15.95 -10.66
#